data_AF-A0A1Q7BQZ0-F1
#
_entry.id   AF-A0A1Q7BQZ0-F1
#
_cell.length_a   1.000
_cell.length_b   1.000
_cell.length_c   1.000
_cell.angle_alpha   90.00
_cell.angle_beta   90.00
_cell.angle_gamma   90.00
#
_symmetry.space_group_name_H-M   'P 1'
#
loop_
_entity.id
_entity.type
_entity.pdbx_description
1 polymer ?
#
loop_
_entity_poly.entity_id
_entity_poly.type
_entity_poly.pdbx_seq_one_letter_code
_entity_poly.pdbx_strand_id
1 'polypeptide(L)'
;MQEELFTKPRMSPLQGVVFKLERKVDLQKPCCENFAIVRAGKGPHSAELRCKKCGSHRGWLPREAADWFLTLLTIFPEAAKDIHVFRDSKPLSALAARRRMGGSHTREDIEYDNTEPKAGT
;
A
#
# COMPACT_ATOMS: atom_id res chain seq x y z
N MET A 1 18.83 -7.82 -43.47
CA MET A 1 19.03 -7.24 -42.13
C MET A 1 17.70 -6.68 -41.66
N GLN A 2 16.91 -7.50 -40.96
CA GLN A 2 15.66 -7.07 -40.32
C GLN A 2 15.85 -7.29 -38.82
N GLU A 3 16.43 -6.31 -38.14
CA GLU A 3 16.41 -6.23 -36.67
C GLU A 3 15.06 -5.63 -36.27
N GLU A 4 14.02 -6.46 -36.35
CA GLU A 4 12.69 -6.11 -35.86
C GLU A 4 12.71 -6.05 -34.32
N LEU A 5 12.62 -4.83 -33.79
CA LEU A 5 11.73 -4.47 -32.68
C LEU A 5 11.68 -5.42 -31.48
N PHE A 6 12.85 -5.83 -30.95
CA PHE A 6 12.94 -6.26 -29.56
C PHE A 6 12.76 -5.03 -28.66
N THR A 7 11.51 -4.58 -28.53
CA THR A 7 11.11 -3.67 -27.46
C THR A 7 11.40 -4.44 -26.17
N LYS A 8 12.55 -4.16 -25.55
CA LYS A 8 12.92 -4.72 -24.25
C LYS A 8 11.66 -4.59 -23.38
N PRO A 9 11.11 -5.70 -22.82
CA PRO A 9 9.97 -5.57 -21.94
C PRO A 9 10.35 -4.49 -20.93
N ARG A 10 9.48 -3.50 -20.73
CA ARG A 10 9.67 -2.48 -19.69
C ARG A 10 9.67 -3.23 -18.35
N MET A 11 10.81 -3.79 -18.00
CA MET A 11 11.01 -4.47 -16.74
C MET A 11 10.84 -3.38 -15.70
N SER A 12 9.84 -3.54 -14.83
CA SER A 12 9.80 -2.67 -13.66
C SER A 12 11.12 -2.87 -12.92
N PRO A 13 11.79 -1.83 -12.41
CA PRO A 13 13.05 -2.02 -11.69
C PRO A 13 12.90 -2.90 -10.43
N LEU A 14 11.65 -3.11 -10.00
CA LEU A 14 11.29 -4.00 -8.90
C LEU A 14 11.06 -5.45 -9.34
N GLN A 15 11.10 -5.76 -10.63
CA GLN A 15 10.83 -7.11 -11.12
C GLN A 15 11.83 -8.11 -10.55
N GLY A 16 11.32 -9.21 -10.02
CA GLY A 16 12.13 -10.25 -9.37
C GLY A 16 12.32 -10.06 -7.87
N VAL A 17 12.03 -8.88 -7.31
CA VAL A 17 12.05 -8.66 -5.86
C VAL A 17 11.07 -9.60 -5.18
N VAL A 18 11.48 -10.13 -4.02
CA VAL A 18 10.68 -11.07 -3.23
C VAL A 18 10.15 -10.38 -1.99
N PHE A 19 8.83 -10.46 -1.80
CA PHE A 19 8.14 -10.03 -0.60
C PHE A 19 7.65 -11.23 0.21
N LYS A 20 7.84 -11.21 1.53
CA LYS A 20 7.02 -11.95 2.47
C LYS A 20 5.74 -11.18 2.71
N LEU A 21 4.59 -11.77 2.37
CA LEU A 21 3.30 -11.14 2.52
C LEU A 21 2.73 -11.38 3.93
N GLU A 22 2.58 -10.29 4.69
CA GLU A 22 2.00 -10.28 6.03
C GLU A 22 0.84 -9.28 6.14
N ARG A 23 0.16 -9.02 5.01
CA ARG A 23 -1.12 -8.27 4.99
C ARG A 23 -2.22 -9.12 5.62
N LYS A 24 -3.23 -8.49 6.21
CA LYS A 24 -4.37 -9.15 6.85
C LYS A 24 -5.03 -10.18 5.94
N VAL A 25 -5.18 -9.86 4.66
CA VAL A 25 -5.76 -10.78 3.66
C VAL A 25 -4.89 -12.03 3.40
N ASP A 26 -3.56 -11.90 3.41
CA ASP A 26 -2.64 -13.03 3.21
C ASP A 26 -2.51 -13.90 4.46
N LEU A 27 -2.74 -13.34 5.65
CA LEU A 27 -2.83 -14.12 6.88
C LEU A 27 -4.15 -14.90 6.95
N GLN A 28 -5.26 -14.33 6.46
CA GLN A 28 -6.58 -14.99 6.45
C GLN A 28 -6.71 -16.02 5.31
N LYS A 29 -6.11 -15.74 4.15
CA LYS A 29 -6.17 -16.59 2.95
C LYS A 29 -4.75 -16.81 2.41
N PRO A 30 -3.91 -17.57 3.12
CA PRO A 30 -2.53 -17.79 2.73
C PRO A 30 -2.42 -18.51 1.39
N CYS A 31 -1.27 -18.36 0.74
CA CYS A 31 -0.93 -19.12 -0.46
C CYS A 31 0.50 -19.62 -0.35
N CYS A 32 0.63 -20.95 -0.32
CA CYS A 32 1.90 -21.62 -0.10
C CYS A 32 2.58 -21.07 1.17
N GLU A 33 3.79 -20.51 1.04
CA GLU A 33 4.59 -19.95 2.14
C GLU A 33 4.43 -18.42 2.28
N ASN A 34 3.43 -17.83 1.61
CA ASN A 34 3.19 -16.38 1.58
C ASN A 34 4.34 -15.53 1.03
N PHE A 35 5.25 -16.13 0.25
CA PHE A 35 6.22 -15.37 -0.54
C PHE A 35 5.64 -15.01 -1.90
N ALA A 36 5.76 -13.75 -2.29
CA ALA A 36 5.42 -13.26 -3.60
C ALA A 36 6.64 -12.68 -4.32
N ILE A 37 6.70 -12.91 -5.63
CA ILE A 37 7.65 -12.29 -6.53
C ILE A 37 6.95 -11.18 -7.31
N VAL A 38 7.65 -10.05 -7.47
CA VAL A 38 7.18 -8.95 -8.29
C VAL A 38 7.32 -9.30 -9.77
N ARG A 39 6.25 -9.12 -10.53
CA ARG A 39 6.23 -9.16 -11.99
C ARG A 39 5.86 -7.79 -12.56
N ALA A 40 6.15 -7.61 -13.85
CA ALA A 40 5.80 -6.41 -14.59
C ALA A 40 4.31 -6.08 -14.40
N GLY A 41 4.02 -4.82 -14.05
CA GLY A 41 2.65 -4.33 -13.96
C GLY A 41 1.97 -4.32 -15.33
N LYS A 42 0.63 -4.36 -15.34
CA LYS A 42 -0.18 -4.13 -16.53
C LYS A 42 -1.13 -2.95 -16.27
N GLY A 43 -1.16 -1.99 -17.19
CA GLY A 43 -2.06 -0.83 -17.11
C GLY A 43 -1.67 0.17 -15.99
N PRO A 44 -2.63 0.72 -15.22
CA PRO A 44 -2.35 1.75 -14.19
C PRO A 44 -1.60 1.21 -12.97
N HIS A 45 -1.38 -0.11 -12.87
CA HIS A 45 -0.76 -0.75 -11.72
C HIS A 45 0.75 -0.91 -11.91
N SER A 46 1.51 -0.48 -10.90
CA SER A 46 2.97 -0.35 -10.97
C SER A 46 3.71 -1.70 -10.96
N ALA A 47 3.17 -2.72 -10.27
CA ALA A 47 3.74 -4.07 -10.25
C ALA A 47 2.69 -5.12 -9.84
N GLU A 48 2.78 -6.33 -10.42
CA GLU A 48 1.95 -7.49 -10.05
C GLU A 48 2.67 -8.32 -8.99
N LEU A 49 1.97 -8.76 -7.94
CA LEU A 49 2.47 -9.71 -6.96
C LEU A 49 1.94 -11.11 -7.30
N ARG A 50 2.84 -12.07 -7.51
CA ARG A 50 2.49 -13.48 -7.73
C ARG A 50 3.16 -14.38 -6.71
N CYS A 51 2.47 -15.42 -6.28
CA CYS A 51 3.04 -16.44 -5.40
C CYS A 51 4.33 -17.00 -6.02
N LYS A 52 5.42 -17.02 -5.25
CA LYS A 52 6.72 -17.51 -5.69
C LYS A 52 6.68 -19.00 -6.06
N LYS A 53 5.81 -19.79 -5.41
CA LYS A 53 5.71 -21.24 -5.58
C LYS A 53 4.74 -21.66 -6.68
N CYS A 54 3.48 -21.23 -6.61
CA CYS A 54 2.44 -21.67 -7.57
C CYS A 54 2.11 -20.64 -8.66
N GLY A 55 2.68 -19.43 -8.60
CA GLY A 55 2.43 -18.38 -9.60
C GLY A 55 1.07 -17.70 -9.52
N SER A 56 0.19 -18.09 -8.59
CA SER A 56 -1.13 -17.47 -8.40
C SER A 56 -1.03 -15.97 -8.10
N HIS A 57 -1.93 -15.18 -8.67
CA HIS A 57 -2.01 -13.74 -8.41
C HIS A 57 -2.35 -13.47 -6.93
N ARG A 58 -1.57 -12.58 -6.29
CA ARG A 58 -1.71 -12.20 -4.87
C ARG A 58 -2.10 -10.73 -4.69
N GLY A 59 -2.29 -9.99 -5.79
CA GLY A 59 -2.67 -8.60 -5.81
C GLY A 59 -1.65 -7.70 -6.51
N TRP A 60 -1.92 -6.41 -6.44
CA TRP A 60 -1.07 -5.38 -7.03
C TRP A 60 -0.22 -4.70 -5.95
N LEU A 61 1.02 -4.35 -6.30
CA LEU A 61 1.84 -3.47 -5.48
C LEU A 61 1.32 -2.03 -5.65
N PRO A 62 0.89 -1.35 -4.58
CA PRO A 62 0.47 0.04 -4.67
C PRO A 62 1.58 0.94 -5.19
N ARG A 63 1.24 1.97 -5.96
CA ARG A 63 2.22 2.90 -6.55
C ARG A 63 3.10 3.56 -5.49
N GLU A 64 2.50 4.04 -4.41
CA GLU A 64 3.23 4.66 -3.29
C GLU A 64 4.27 3.70 -2.67
N ALA A 65 3.89 2.44 -2.46
CA ALA A 65 4.82 1.42 -1.96
C ALA A 65 5.93 1.12 -2.96
N ALA A 66 5.62 1.09 -4.26
CA ALA A 66 6.61 0.90 -5.32
C ALA A 66 7.60 2.07 -5.38
N ASP A 67 7.11 3.32 -5.36
CA ASP A 67 7.93 4.53 -5.41
C ASP A 67 8.83 4.65 -4.18
N TRP A 68 8.29 4.37 -2.98
CA TRP A 68 9.07 4.34 -1.75
C TRP A 68 10.17 3.27 -1.81
N PHE A 69 9.82 2.06 -2.27
CA PHE A 69 10.77 0.97 -2.33
C PHE A 69 11.86 1.21 -3.39
N LEU A 70 11.52 1.82 -4.53
CA LEU A 70 12.50 2.29 -5.51
C LEU A 70 13.46 3.31 -4.90
N THR A 71 12.95 4.25 -4.10
CA THR A 71 13.77 5.24 -3.39
C THR A 71 14.69 4.58 -2.36
N LEU A 72 14.25 3.50 -1.70
CA LEU A 72 15.14 2.74 -0.83
C LEU A 72 16.26 2.06 -1.61
N LEU A 73 15.95 1.46 -2.76
CA LEU A 73 16.95 0.77 -3.58
C LEU A 73 17.97 1.70 -4.22
N THR A 74 17.66 2.98 -4.41
CA THR A 74 18.66 3.97 -4.85
C THR A 74 19.68 4.29 -3.77
N ILE A 75 19.29 4.19 -2.49
CA ILE A 75 20.16 4.41 -1.33
C ILE A 75 20.89 3.11 -0.94
N PHE A 76 20.19 1.97 -1.04
CA PHE A 76 20.66 0.64 -0.64
C PHE A 76 20.47 -0.38 -1.78
N PRO A 77 21.32 -0.37 -2.81
CA PRO A 77 21.17 -1.27 -3.97
C PRO A 77 21.20 -2.76 -3.61
N GLU A 78 22.00 -3.16 -2.62
CA GLU A 78 22.15 -4.54 -2.17
C GLU A 78 20.85 -5.11 -1.61
N ALA A 79 19.98 -4.25 -1.06
CA ALA A 79 18.69 -4.63 -0.52
C ALA A 79 17.75 -5.22 -1.59
N ALA A 80 18.05 -5.05 -2.89
CA ALA A 80 17.31 -5.70 -3.96
C ALA A 80 17.34 -7.25 -3.88
N LYS A 81 18.35 -7.82 -3.20
CA LYS A 81 18.52 -9.27 -3.02
C LYS A 81 17.81 -9.81 -1.76
N ASP A 82 17.37 -8.92 -0.88
CA ASP A 82 16.74 -9.29 0.39
C ASP A 82 15.29 -9.71 0.23
N ILE A 83 14.77 -10.34 1.28
CA ILE A 83 13.34 -10.62 1.42
C ILE A 83 12.70 -9.50 2.23
N HIS A 84 11.81 -8.74 1.59
CA HIS A 84 11.13 -7.61 2.21
C HIS A 84 9.78 -8.03 2.79
N VAL A 85 9.39 -7.50 3.93
CA VAL A 85 8.09 -7.85 4.53
C VAL A 85 7.04 -6.80 4.20
N PHE A 86 5.97 -7.21 3.50
CA PHE A 86 4.89 -6.31 3.13
C PHE A 86 3.68 -6.47 4.07
N ARG A 87 3.38 -5.41 4.82
CA ARG A 87 2.30 -5.36 5.81
C ARG A 87 1.31 -4.25 5.46
N ASP A 88 0.10 -4.37 5.98
CA ASP A 88 -0.86 -3.26 5.93
C ASP A 88 -0.34 -2.09 6.78
N SER A 89 -0.44 -0.87 6.23
CA SER A 89 -0.17 0.33 7.02
C SER A 89 -1.17 0.42 8.17
N LYS A 90 -0.70 0.40 9.42
CA LYS A 90 -1.50 0.92 10.53
C LYS A 90 -1.61 2.44 10.31
N PRO A 91 -2.76 3.09 10.57
CA PRO A 91 -2.81 4.55 10.57
C PRO A 91 -1.81 5.04 11.62
N LEU A 92 -0.73 5.67 11.17
CA LEU A 92 0.39 6.10 12.02
C LEU A 92 0.04 7.28 12.94
N SER A 93 -1.22 7.75 12.95
CA SER A 93 -1.65 8.73 13.93
C SER A 93 -3.05 8.44 14.47
N ALA A 94 -3.19 8.62 15.79
CA ALA A 94 -4.50 8.71 16.45
C ALA A 94 -5.39 9.76 15.76
N LEU A 95 -4.79 10.80 15.17
CA LEU A 95 -5.48 11.82 14.37
C LEU A 95 -6.10 11.25 13.08
N ALA A 96 -5.38 10.40 12.34
CA ALA A 96 -5.89 9.74 11.14
C ALA A 96 -6.99 8.71 11.46
N ALA A 97 -6.88 8.03 12.61
CA ALA A 97 -7.93 7.16 13.12
C ALA A 97 -9.21 7.95 13.50
N ARG A 98 -9.06 9.10 14.18
CA ARG A 98 -10.18 9.98 14.57
C ARG A 98 -10.89 10.60 13.37
N ARG A 99 -10.16 11.03 12.34
CA ARG A 99 -10.76 11.60 11.10
C ARG A 99 -11.71 10.62 10.39
N ARG A 100 -11.47 9.31 10.48
CA ARG A 100 -12.37 8.29 9.89
C ARG A 100 -13.62 8.04 10.75
N MET A 101 -13.50 8.16 12.08
CA MET A 101 -14.61 8.00 13.02
C MET A 101 -15.54 9.22 13.07
N GLY A 102 -15.03 10.42 12.76
CA GLY A 102 -15.81 11.66 12.75
C GLY A 102 -16.62 11.92 11.47
N GLY A 103 -16.67 10.96 10.54
CA GLY A 103 -17.32 11.13 9.24
C GLY A 103 -18.83 10.88 9.18
N SER A 104 -19.49 10.55 10.31
CA SER A 104 -20.93 10.26 10.31
C SER A 104 -21.73 10.87 11.47
N HIS A 105 -21.29 12.00 12.03
CA HIS A 105 -22.20 12.87 12.76
C HIS A 105 -22.37 14.14 11.95
N THR A 106 -23.49 14.19 11.24
CA THR A 106 -24.11 15.43 10.81
C THR A 106 -24.02 16.44 11.94
N ARG A 107 -23.59 17.64 11.58
CA ARG A 107 -23.65 18.86 12.38
C ARG A 107 -25.06 19.00 12.98
N GLU A 108 -25.25 18.49 14.18
CA GLU A 108 -26.38 18.84 15.03
C GLU A 108 -25.98 20.13 15.73
N ASP A 109 -26.79 21.16 15.50
CA ASP A 109 -26.55 22.53 15.90
C ASP A 109 -26.36 22.61 17.43
N ILE A 110 -25.20 23.12 17.84
CA ILE A 110 -24.98 23.51 19.24
C ILE A 110 -25.82 24.78 19.44
N GLU A 111 -27.03 24.60 19.94
CA GLU A 111 -27.88 25.68 20.43
C GLU A 111 -27.27 26.18 21.76
N TYR A 112 -26.70 27.38 21.73
CA TYR A 112 -26.27 28.06 22.95
C TYR A 112 -27.51 28.60 23.65
N ASP A 113 -27.80 28.08 24.84
CA ASP A 113 -28.80 28.63 25.75
C ASP A 113 -28.35 30.01 26.22
N ASN A 114 -28.83 31.06 25.54
CA ASN A 114 -28.64 32.44 25.94
C ASN A 114 -29.61 32.77 27.09
N THR A 115 -29.39 32.16 28.26
CA THR A 115 -30.00 32.66 29.49
C THR A 115 -29.14 33.81 30.02
N GLU A 116 -29.53 35.03 29.65
CA GLU A 116 -28.95 36.26 30.20
C GLU A 116 -29.05 36.25 31.74
N PRO A 117 -27.98 36.58 32.47
CA PRO A 117 -28.07 36.77 33.90
C PRO A 117 -28.86 38.05 34.17
N LYS A 118 -30.03 37.92 34.82
CA LYS A 118 -30.78 39.07 35.32
C LYS A 118 -29.95 39.79 36.39
N ALA A 119 -29.48 40.98 36.04
CA ALA A 119 -28.88 41.91 36.97
C ALA A 119 -29.94 42.46 37.95
N GLY A 120 -29.70 42.23 39.24
CA GLY A 120 -30.00 43.15 40.35
C GLY A 120 -31.45 43.49 40.70
N THR A 121 -31.81 43.32 41.97
CA THR A 121 -32.00 44.46 42.89
C THR A 121 -31.81 44.02 44.33
#